data_AF-A0A820KL22-F1
#
_entry.id   AF-A0A820KL22-F1
#
_cell.length_a   1.000
_cell.length_b   1.000
_cell.length_c   1.000
_cell.angle_alpha   90.00
_cell.angle_beta   90.00
_cell.angle_gamma   90.00
#
_symmetry.space_group_name_H-M   'P 1'
#
loop_
_entity.id
_entity.type
_entity.pdbx_description
1 polymer ?
#
loop_
_entity_poly.entity_id
_entity_poly.type
_entity_poly.pdbx_seq_one_letter_code
_entity_poly.pdbx_strand_id
1 'polypeptide(L)'
;VHQQFPLDSAAPKRPYQNYFVALTKPSDCILPSNLIKAAESQKINIETVPGERALLMYLISKFQKLDPDVIIGHDMRMFGLELFLSRCQKLKVGLTASKIGRLHRTHDAKTKVSTIKNPTCGRLLCDISASARELLTKCKSYDLEELCKTVLNNEQQQLYRSYSIDQT
;
A
#
# COMPACT_ATOMS: atom_id res chain seq x y z
N VAL A 1 8.55 -0.27 -5.65
CA VAL A 1 8.30 -1.20 -6.78
C VAL A 1 9.61 -1.72 -7.32
N HIS A 2 9.73 -3.02 -7.48
CA HIS A 2 10.87 -3.69 -8.11
C HIS A 2 10.33 -4.56 -9.25
N GLN A 3 10.87 -4.44 -10.47
CA GLN A 3 10.34 -5.15 -11.64
C GLN A 3 10.98 -6.53 -11.86
N GLN A 4 12.18 -6.75 -11.31
CA GLN A 4 12.94 -7.99 -11.51
C GLN A 4 13.42 -8.54 -10.16
N PHE A 5 12.48 -8.84 -9.25
CA PHE A 5 12.84 -9.32 -7.92
C PHE A 5 13.16 -10.83 -8.00
N PRO A 6 14.40 -11.27 -7.70
CA PRO A 6 14.76 -12.68 -7.77
C PRO A 6 14.10 -13.48 -6.65
N LEU A 7 13.64 -14.70 -6.94
CA LEU A 7 13.04 -15.62 -5.96
C LEU A 7 14.01 -16.72 -5.53
N ASP A 8 14.97 -17.02 -6.39
CA ASP A 8 15.96 -18.09 -6.32
C ASP A 8 17.34 -17.62 -5.84
N SER A 9 17.48 -16.31 -5.59
CA SER A 9 18.69 -15.71 -5.01
C SER A 9 18.36 -14.77 -3.88
N ALA A 10 19.40 -14.29 -3.19
CA ALA A 10 19.24 -13.27 -2.15
C ALA A 10 18.54 -12.01 -2.69
N ALA A 11 17.78 -11.35 -1.80
CA ALA A 11 17.10 -10.10 -2.13
C ALA A 11 18.11 -9.02 -2.56
N PRO A 12 17.77 -8.16 -3.54
CA PRO A 12 18.62 -7.06 -3.94
C PRO A 12 18.90 -6.11 -2.76
N LYS A 13 20.13 -5.56 -2.68
CA LYS A 13 20.50 -4.58 -1.64
C LYS A 13 19.54 -3.39 -1.58
N ARG A 14 19.04 -2.95 -2.74
CA ARG A 14 17.98 -1.96 -2.84
C ARG A 14 16.66 -2.68 -3.18
N PRO A 15 15.70 -2.77 -2.23
CA PRO A 15 14.50 -3.59 -2.43
C PRO A 15 13.47 -2.97 -3.39
N TYR A 16 13.72 -1.77 -3.92
CA TYR A 16 12.88 -1.11 -4.91
C TYR A 16 13.70 -0.26 -5.88
N GLN A 17 13.21 -0.13 -7.11
CA GLN A 17 13.79 0.72 -8.15
C GLN A 17 13.02 2.05 -8.24
N ASN A 18 11.70 1.96 -8.23
CA ASN A 18 10.79 3.11 -8.38
C ASN A 18 9.79 3.15 -7.23
N TYR A 19 9.35 4.35 -6.89
CA TYR A 19 8.25 4.59 -5.96
C TYR A 19 7.34 5.69 -6.52
N PHE A 20 6.12 5.76 -6.00
CA PHE A 20 5.19 6.84 -6.29
C PHE A 20 4.47 7.19 -4.99
N VAL A 21 4.20 8.47 -4.79
CA VAL A 21 3.44 8.98 -3.66
C VAL A 21 2.34 9.84 -4.23
N ALA A 22 1.10 9.57 -3.83
CA ALA A 22 -0.02 10.44 -4.14
C ALA A 22 -0.70 10.85 -2.84
N LEU A 23 -1.15 12.10 -2.81
CA LEU A 23 -1.71 12.72 -1.62
C LEU A 23 -2.97 13.49 -1.97
N THR A 24 -3.96 13.38 -1.09
CA THR A 24 -5.19 14.16 -1.13
C THR A 24 -5.43 14.79 0.23
N LYS A 25 -6.36 15.74 0.26
CA LYS A 25 -6.97 16.26 1.48
C LYS A 25 -8.37 15.66 1.69
N PRO A 26 -8.87 15.62 2.93
CA PRO A 26 -10.30 15.55 3.21
C PRO A 26 -11.05 16.73 2.57
N SER A 27 -12.37 16.58 2.41
CA SER A 27 -13.22 17.60 1.77
C SER A 27 -13.08 18.97 2.43
N ASP A 28 -13.07 19.00 3.76
CA ASP A 28 -13.14 20.23 4.57
C ASP A 28 -11.76 20.76 4.99
N CYS A 29 -10.67 20.16 4.47
CA CYS A 29 -9.31 20.59 4.76
C CYS A 29 -8.71 21.31 3.55
N ILE A 30 -7.58 21.99 3.74
CA ILE A 30 -6.76 22.57 2.68
C ILE A 30 -5.35 21.99 2.82
N LEU A 31 -4.71 21.65 1.71
CA LEU A 31 -3.31 21.23 1.76
C LEU A 31 -2.42 22.42 2.13
N PRO A 32 -1.40 22.25 2.97
CA PRO A 32 -0.43 23.30 3.25
C PRO A 32 0.19 23.81 1.95
N SER A 33 0.19 25.13 1.75
CA SER A 33 0.62 25.77 0.49
C SER A 33 2.09 25.48 0.13
N ASN A 34 2.94 25.23 1.13
CA ASN A 34 4.35 24.92 0.95
C ASN A 34 4.64 23.42 0.86
N LEU A 35 3.64 22.54 0.91
CA LEU A 35 3.85 21.08 0.93
C LEU A 35 4.62 20.59 -0.30
N ILE A 36 4.20 21.00 -1.49
CA ILE A 36 4.83 20.56 -2.74
C ILE A 36 6.27 21.08 -2.82
N LYS A 37 6.48 22.36 -2.51
CA LYS A 37 7.83 22.97 -2.49
C LYS A 37 8.76 22.29 -1.48
N ALA A 38 8.24 21.94 -0.30
CA ALA A 38 8.99 21.22 0.73
C ALA A 38 9.33 19.79 0.30
N ALA A 39 8.43 19.12 -0.43
CA ALA A 39 8.71 17.80 -0.99
C ALA A 39 9.77 17.87 -2.10
N GLU A 40 9.68 18.86 -3.00
CA GLU A 40 10.64 19.10 -4.08
C GLU A 40 12.05 19.39 -3.53
N SER A 41 12.17 20.20 -2.47
CA SER A 41 13.47 20.47 -1.85
C SER A 41 14.12 19.21 -1.25
N GLN A 42 13.31 18.25 -0.81
CA GLN A 42 13.75 16.93 -0.36
C GLN A 42 13.86 15.90 -1.50
N LYS A 43 13.67 16.30 -2.76
CA LYS A 43 13.67 15.42 -3.94
C LYS A 43 12.62 14.29 -3.86
N ILE A 44 11.52 14.55 -3.17
CA ILE A 44 10.37 13.65 -3.07
C ILE A 44 9.35 14.09 -4.10
N ASN A 45 9.01 13.19 -5.03
CA ASN A 45 7.96 13.45 -6.01
C ASN A 45 6.59 13.05 -5.42
N ILE A 46 5.72 14.03 -5.18
CA ILE A 46 4.37 13.83 -4.65
C ILE A 46 3.36 14.31 -5.68
N GLU A 47 2.43 13.44 -6.04
CA GLU A 47 1.31 13.78 -6.91
C GLU A 47 0.10 14.19 -6.07
N THR A 48 -0.32 15.45 -6.17
CA THR A 48 -1.52 15.93 -5.48
C THR A 48 -2.76 15.65 -6.32
N VAL A 49 -3.77 15.06 -5.71
CA VAL A 49 -5.04 14.73 -6.36
C VAL A 49 -6.20 15.45 -5.65
N PRO A 50 -7.27 15.83 -6.37
CA PRO A 50 -8.28 16.76 -5.85
C PRO A 50 -9.20 16.17 -4.77
N GLY A 51 -9.19 14.86 -4.58
CA GLY A 51 -10.05 14.19 -3.61
C GLY A 51 -9.77 12.68 -3.54
N GLU A 52 -10.38 12.02 -2.55
CA GLU A 52 -10.17 10.59 -2.32
C GLU A 52 -10.57 9.72 -3.51
N ARG A 53 -11.66 10.06 -4.22
CA ARG A 53 -12.06 9.32 -5.43
C ARG A 53 -10.95 9.34 -6.49
N ALA A 54 -10.31 10.50 -6.68
CA ALA A 54 -9.20 10.64 -7.60
C ALA A 54 -7.96 9.88 -7.11
N LEU A 55 -7.70 9.87 -5.79
CA LEU A 55 -6.62 9.09 -5.17
C LEU A 55 -6.79 7.58 -5.40
N LEU A 56 -8.00 7.05 -5.21
CA LEU A 56 -8.29 5.64 -5.44
C LEU A 56 -8.15 5.28 -6.93
N MET A 57 -8.68 6.12 -7.83
CA MET A 57 -8.52 5.93 -9.27
C MET A 57 -7.04 5.98 -9.70
N TYR A 58 -6.27 6.88 -9.11
CA TYR A 58 -4.83 6.99 -9.34
C TYR A 58 -4.12 5.69 -8.95
N LEU A 59 -4.36 5.20 -7.74
CA LEU A 59 -3.75 3.97 -7.24
C LEU A 59 -4.09 2.78 -8.15
N ILE A 60 -5.36 2.62 -8.52
CA ILE A 60 -5.81 1.55 -9.43
C ILE A 60 -5.11 1.66 -10.79
N SER A 61 -5.01 2.87 -11.35
CA SER A 61 -4.34 3.10 -12.63
C SER A 61 -2.86 2.74 -12.56
N LYS A 62 -2.19 3.02 -11.43
CA LYS A 62 -0.81 2.57 -11.19
C LYS A 62 -0.73 1.05 -11.10
N PHE A 63 -1.63 0.39 -10.38
CA PHE A 63 -1.68 -1.08 -10.33
C PHE A 63 -1.80 -1.71 -11.72
N GLN A 64 -2.70 -1.19 -12.57
CA GLN A 64 -2.88 -1.72 -13.92
C GLN A 64 -1.66 -1.48 -14.82
N LYS A 65 -1.02 -0.31 -14.71
CA LYS A 65 0.17 0.02 -15.51
C LYS A 65 1.42 -0.74 -15.05
N LEU A 66 1.59 -0.89 -13.73
CA LEU A 66 2.72 -1.61 -13.15
C LEU A 66 2.57 -3.13 -13.26
N ASP A 67 1.32 -3.60 -13.27
CA ASP A 67 0.94 -5.00 -13.30
C ASP A 67 1.76 -5.91 -12.34
N PRO A 68 1.81 -5.63 -11.03
CA PRO A 68 2.62 -6.41 -10.09
C PRO A 68 2.11 -7.86 -9.94
N ASP A 69 3.03 -8.82 -9.97
CA ASP A 69 2.72 -10.23 -9.66
C ASP A 69 2.51 -10.47 -8.17
N VAL A 70 3.24 -9.73 -7.32
CA VAL A 70 3.18 -9.83 -5.86
C VAL A 70 2.88 -8.46 -5.26
N ILE A 71 1.84 -8.39 -4.43
CA ILE A 71 1.47 -7.24 -3.62
C ILE A 71 1.91 -7.55 -2.19
N ILE A 72 2.71 -6.66 -1.60
CA ILE A 72 3.21 -6.82 -0.23
C ILE A 72 2.63 -5.71 0.64
N GLY A 73 2.13 -6.05 1.82
CA GLY A 73 1.70 -5.06 2.82
C GLY A 73 1.50 -5.66 4.20
N HIS A 74 1.26 -4.80 5.18
CA HIS A 74 0.96 -5.20 6.56
C HIS A 74 -0.56 -5.14 6.79
N ASP A 75 -1.11 -6.20 7.37
CA ASP A 75 -2.54 -6.36 7.68
C ASP A 75 -3.48 -6.10 6.49
N MET A 76 -3.04 -6.52 5.31
CA MET A 76 -3.78 -6.30 4.07
C MET A 76 -5.00 -7.20 3.95
N ARG A 77 -4.93 -8.43 4.47
CA ARG A 77 -6.00 -9.43 4.36
C ARG A 77 -7.19 -9.12 5.26
N MET A 78 -6.95 -8.71 6.51
CA MET A 78 -8.01 -8.49 7.48
C MET A 78 -8.56 -7.06 7.44
N PHE A 79 -7.73 -6.07 7.08
CA PHE A 79 -8.13 -4.66 7.11
C PHE A 79 -7.93 -3.96 5.77
N GLY A 80 -6.71 -3.95 5.24
CA GLY A 80 -6.34 -3.05 4.14
C GLY A 80 -7.19 -3.20 2.88
N LEU A 81 -7.40 -4.42 2.40
CA LEU A 81 -8.19 -4.68 1.18
C LEU A 81 -9.68 -4.43 1.37
N GLU A 82 -10.25 -4.82 2.53
CA GLU A 82 -11.67 -4.59 2.81
C GLU A 82 -11.97 -3.08 2.87
N LEU A 83 -11.14 -2.32 3.58
CA LEU A 83 -11.25 -0.87 3.64
C LEU A 83 -11.14 -0.27 2.24
N PHE A 84 -10.11 -0.63 1.48
CA PHE A 84 -9.89 -0.10 0.13
C PHE A 84 -11.09 -0.35 -0.80
N LEU A 85 -11.61 -1.58 -0.83
CA LEU A 85 -12.77 -1.93 -1.65
C LEU A 85 -14.05 -1.21 -1.18
N SER A 86 -14.25 -1.09 0.13
CA SER A 86 -15.39 -0.38 0.72
C SER A 86 -15.38 1.10 0.35
N ARG A 87 -14.21 1.76 0.43
CA ARG A 87 -14.03 3.15 -0.02
C ARG A 87 -14.31 3.30 -1.52
N CYS A 88 -13.80 2.38 -2.34
CA CYS A 88 -14.04 2.37 -3.77
C CYS A 88 -15.53 2.23 -4.12
N GLN A 89 -16.26 1.35 -3.44
CA GLN A 89 -17.71 1.19 -3.64
C GLN A 89 -18.47 2.45 -3.23
N LYS A 90 -18.17 3.01 -2.05
CA LYS A 90 -18.80 4.25 -1.55
C LYS A 90 -18.59 5.43 -2.50
N LEU A 91 -17.40 5.55 -3.08
CA LEU A 91 -17.04 6.61 -4.03
C LEU A 91 -17.33 6.28 -5.49
N LYS A 92 -18.03 5.16 -5.74
CA LYS A 92 -18.42 4.69 -7.09
C LYS A 92 -17.24 4.61 -8.05
N VAL A 93 -16.11 4.10 -7.57
CA VAL A 93 -14.94 3.76 -8.39
C VAL A 93 -15.20 2.42 -9.07
N GLY A 94 -15.47 2.46 -10.38
CA GLY A 94 -15.93 1.30 -11.14
C GLY A 94 -14.87 0.22 -11.38
N LEU A 95 -15.32 -1.04 -11.34
CA LEU A 95 -14.56 -2.27 -11.65
C LEU A 95 -13.31 -2.47 -10.76
N THR A 96 -13.35 -2.02 -9.50
CA THR A 96 -12.17 -2.02 -8.63
C THR A 96 -11.62 -3.43 -8.37
N ALA A 97 -12.48 -4.43 -8.08
CA ALA A 97 -12.00 -5.80 -7.83
C ALA A 97 -11.43 -6.45 -9.10
N SER A 98 -11.98 -6.14 -10.27
CA SER A 98 -11.42 -6.54 -11.56
C SER A 98 -10.05 -5.92 -11.84
N LYS A 99 -9.87 -4.63 -11.52
CA LYS A 99 -8.66 -3.88 -11.82
C LYS A 99 -7.53 -4.12 -10.82
N ILE A 100 -7.86 -4.42 -9.56
CA ILE A 100 -6.87 -4.79 -8.54
C ILE A 100 -6.40 -6.23 -8.71
N GLY A 101 -7.26 -7.14 -9.17
CA GLY A 101 -6.86 -8.46 -9.65
C GLY A 101 -6.42 -8.44 -11.12
N ARG A 102 -6.38 -9.64 -11.72
CA ARG A 102 -6.25 -9.84 -13.17
C ARG A 102 -7.48 -10.53 -13.78
N LEU A 103 -8.47 -10.91 -12.97
CA LEU A 103 -9.72 -11.49 -13.45
C LEU A 103 -10.74 -10.40 -13.71
N HIS A 104 -11.27 -10.35 -14.93
CA HIS A 104 -12.38 -9.48 -15.26
C HIS A 104 -13.68 -9.96 -14.59
N ARG A 105 -14.38 -9.07 -13.89
CA ARG A 105 -15.65 -9.35 -13.20
C ARG A 105 -16.69 -8.28 -13.55
N THR A 106 -17.88 -8.71 -13.94
CA THR A 106 -18.92 -7.82 -14.50
C THR A 106 -19.80 -7.12 -13.45
N HIS A 107 -19.84 -7.62 -12.20
CA HIS A 107 -20.80 -7.15 -11.18
C HIS A 107 -20.19 -6.60 -9.88
N ASP A 108 -18.89 -6.28 -9.85
CA ASP A 108 -18.15 -5.87 -8.65
C ASP A 108 -18.76 -4.70 -7.86
N ALA A 109 -19.43 -3.76 -8.53
CA ALA A 109 -19.95 -2.54 -7.90
C ALA A 109 -21.23 -2.77 -7.08
N LYS A 110 -21.97 -3.86 -7.34
CA LYS A 110 -23.25 -4.16 -6.66
C LYS A 110 -23.10 -5.22 -5.56
N THR A 111 -21.98 -5.94 -5.56
CA THR A 111 -21.67 -7.00 -4.61
C THR A 111 -21.17 -6.40 -3.29
N LYS A 112 -21.61 -6.91 -2.14
CA LYS A 112 -21.06 -6.47 -0.84
C LYS A 112 -19.57 -6.80 -0.76
N VAL A 113 -18.74 -5.90 -0.24
CA VAL A 113 -17.28 -6.12 -0.13
C VAL A 113 -16.95 -7.45 0.56
N SER A 114 -17.63 -7.76 1.65
CA SER A 114 -17.44 -9.00 2.42
C SER A 114 -17.71 -10.28 1.62
N THR A 115 -18.48 -10.19 0.54
CA THR A 115 -18.76 -11.33 -0.35
C THR A 115 -17.78 -11.45 -1.52
N ILE A 116 -16.91 -10.45 -1.74
CA ILE A 116 -15.89 -10.48 -2.79
C ILE A 116 -14.79 -11.44 -2.36
N LYS A 117 -14.88 -12.68 -2.85
CA LYS A 117 -13.83 -13.68 -2.65
C LYS A 117 -12.61 -13.34 -3.51
N ASN A 118 -11.43 -13.36 -2.90
CA ASN A 118 -10.13 -13.20 -3.56
C ASN A 118 -10.06 -11.97 -4.49
N PRO A 119 -10.23 -10.74 -3.97
CA PRO A 119 -10.28 -9.53 -4.78
C PRO A 119 -9.04 -9.35 -5.68
N THR A 120 -7.87 -9.78 -5.22
CA THR A 120 -6.59 -9.71 -5.95
C THR A 120 -6.30 -10.94 -6.82
N CYS A 121 -7.29 -11.76 -7.17
CA CYS A 121 -7.07 -12.99 -7.96
C CYS A 121 -6.20 -12.76 -9.22
N GLY A 122 -5.20 -13.62 -9.43
CA GLY A 122 -4.18 -13.45 -10.46
C GLY A 122 -2.97 -12.60 -10.03
N ARG A 123 -2.98 -12.06 -8.82
CA ARG A 123 -1.83 -11.45 -8.13
C ARG A 123 -1.68 -12.09 -6.75
N LEU A 124 -0.45 -12.44 -6.38
CA LEU A 124 -0.14 -12.95 -5.04
C LEU A 124 -0.20 -11.80 -4.03
N LEU A 125 -0.85 -12.04 -2.89
CA LEU A 125 -0.85 -11.11 -1.77
C LEU A 125 0.01 -11.68 -0.64
N CYS A 126 1.13 -11.01 -0.37
CA CYS A 126 2.00 -11.27 0.77
C CYS A 126 1.60 -10.33 1.91
N ASP A 127 1.01 -10.89 2.96
CA ASP A 127 0.67 -10.14 4.17
C ASP A 127 1.73 -10.38 5.24
N ILE A 128 2.52 -9.34 5.50
CA ILE A 128 3.65 -9.35 6.43
C ILE A 128 3.18 -9.76 7.83
N SER A 129 2.00 -9.33 8.27
CA SER A 129 1.52 -9.60 9.64
C SER A 129 1.32 -11.11 9.88
N ALA A 130 0.83 -11.82 8.87
CA ALA A 130 0.57 -13.24 8.94
C ALA A 130 1.81 -14.08 8.63
N SER A 131 2.64 -13.67 7.66
CA SER A 131 3.95 -14.31 7.44
C SER A 131 4.85 -14.18 8.66
N ALA A 132 4.82 -13.03 9.35
CA ALA A 132 5.56 -12.83 10.60
C ALA A 132 5.04 -13.74 11.72
N ARG A 133 3.72 -13.91 11.87
CA ARG A 133 3.14 -14.85 12.85
C ARG A 133 3.54 -16.30 12.63
N GLU A 134 3.76 -16.69 11.38
CA GLU A 134 4.17 -18.04 11.03
C GLU A 134 5.68 -18.26 11.24
N LEU A 135 6.51 -17.27 10.88
CA LEU A 135 7.97 -17.41 10.82
C LEU A 135 8.68 -16.91 12.09
N LEU A 136 8.12 -15.93 12.78
CA LEU A 136 8.74 -15.32 13.96
C LEU A 136 8.08 -15.86 15.22
N THR A 137 8.86 -16.55 16.04
CA THR A 137 8.39 -17.16 17.29
C THR A 137 8.49 -16.21 18.49
N LYS A 138 9.16 -15.06 18.34
CA LYS A 138 9.51 -14.14 19.43
C LYS A 138 9.18 -12.69 19.10
N CYS A 139 7.89 -12.38 19.02
CA CYS A 139 7.38 -11.00 18.96
C CYS A 139 6.32 -10.80 20.04
N LYS A 140 6.31 -9.64 20.71
CA LYS A 140 5.27 -9.32 21.72
C LYS A 140 3.92 -9.05 21.07
N SER A 141 3.94 -8.36 19.94
CA SER A 141 2.81 -8.19 19.02
C SER A 141 3.31 -8.26 17.58
N TYR A 142 2.38 -8.39 16.64
CA TYR A 142 2.66 -8.43 15.19
C TYR A 142 2.25 -7.14 14.49
N ASP A 143 2.18 -6.04 15.25
CA ASP A 143 1.98 -4.70 14.73
C ASP A 143 3.25 -4.24 14.00
N LEU A 144 3.08 -3.34 13.03
CA LEU A 144 4.18 -2.92 12.18
C LEU A 144 5.34 -2.32 12.99
N GLU A 145 5.04 -1.61 14.08
CA GLU A 145 6.06 -1.01 14.95
C GLU A 145 6.94 -2.07 15.65
N GLU A 146 6.32 -3.09 16.25
CA GLU A 146 7.06 -4.16 16.94
C GLU A 146 7.85 -5.02 15.94
N LEU A 147 7.27 -5.29 14.76
CA LEU A 147 7.97 -5.99 13.69
C LEU A 147 9.19 -5.20 13.20
N CYS A 148 9.07 -3.89 13.02
CA CYS A 148 10.19 -3.02 12.66
C CYS A 148 11.31 -3.08 13.73
N LYS A 149 10.97 -3.04 15.01
CA LYS A 149 11.95 -3.15 16.12
C LYS A 149 12.62 -4.51 16.19
N THR A 150 11.89 -5.58 15.87
CA THR A 150 12.40 -6.95 16.02
C THR A 150 13.24 -7.40 14.83
N VAL A 151 12.83 -7.02 13.61
CA VAL A 151 13.38 -7.56 12.36
C VAL A 151 14.42 -6.64 11.73
N LEU A 152 14.23 -5.32 11.80
CA LEU A 152 15.14 -4.37 11.14
C LEU A 152 16.40 -4.17 11.98
N ASN A 153 17.51 -3.85 11.32
CA ASN A 153 18.76 -3.54 12.00
C ASN A 153 18.75 -2.13 12.62
N ASN A 154 19.73 -1.82 13.47
CA ASN A 154 19.81 -0.54 14.19
C ASN A 154 19.79 0.69 13.24
N GLU A 155 20.48 0.63 12.11
CA GLU A 155 20.51 1.72 11.13
C GLU A 155 19.11 1.96 10.51
N GLN A 156 18.43 0.89 10.13
CA GLN A 156 17.07 0.94 9.58
C GLN A 156 16.04 1.40 10.62
N GLN A 157 16.22 1.00 11.89
CA GLN A 157 15.38 1.46 12.98
C GLN A 157 15.58 2.96 13.26
N GLN A 158 16.82 3.45 13.24
CA GLN A 158 17.12 4.88 13.37
C GLN A 158 16.49 5.67 12.23
N LEU A 159 16.60 5.18 11.00
CA LEU A 159 15.95 5.78 9.84
C LEU A 159 14.42 5.82 10.01
N TYR A 160 13.80 4.72 10.44
CA TYR A 160 12.37 4.68 10.74
C TYR A 160 11.97 5.73 11.78
N ARG A 161 12.71 5.82 12.89
CA ARG A 161 12.47 6.82 13.96
C ARG A 161 12.65 8.26 13.48
N SER A 162 13.53 8.51 12.50
CA SER A 162 13.72 9.85 11.93
C SER A 162 12.48 10.34 11.15
N TYR A 163 11.62 9.43 10.71
CA TYR A 163 10.38 9.74 9.98
C TYR A 163 9.11 9.56 10.82
N SER A 164 9.20 8.96 12.01
CA SER A 164 8.08 8.91 12.95
C SER A 164 7.74 10.32 13.45
N ILE A 165 6.45 10.66 13.38
CA ILE A 165 5.92 11.99 13.74
C ILE A 165 6.05 12.24 15.26
N ASP A 166 6.17 11.18 16.06
CA ASP A 166 6.25 11.22 17.54
C ASP A 166 7.66 11.60 18.06
N GLN A 167 8.33 12.59 17.46
CA GLN A 167 9.54 13.19 18.03
C GLN A 167 9.25 14.30 19.06
N THR A 168 8.05 14.30 19.64
CA THR A 168 7.64 15.24 20.70
C THR A 168 7.19 14.50 21.94
#